data_AF-A0A917YUS3-F1
#
_entry.id   AF-A0A917YUS3-F1
#
_cell.length_a   1.000
_cell.length_b   1.000
_cell.length_c   1.000
_cell.angle_alpha   90.00
_cell.angle_beta   90.00
_cell.angle_gamma   90.00
#
_symmetry.space_group_name_H-M   'P 1'
#
loop_
_entity.id
_entity.type
_entity.pdbx_description
1 polymer ?
#
loop_
_entity_poly.entity_id
_entity_poly.type
_entity_poly.pdbx_seq_one_letter_code
_entity_poly.pdbx_strand_id
1 'polypeptide(L)'
;MTSKAISLYEREQQYLKRNAVCSLIMAAVLVVICLDKWFNVAFANWLYAATILAALVCMLVTIRDCFGSVKAAFWYGEFQDEFANHLHQRGCKSAFLTISVALGATFGATSGDKLVSGQGISAALGAVLLIAYALPVLKGLRAENE
;
A
#
# COMPACT_ATOMS: atom_id res chain seq x y z
N MET A 1 19.85 18.56 -23.16
CA MET A 1 18.79 17.54 -23.02
C MET A 1 17.52 18.27 -22.63
N THR A 2 16.60 18.46 -23.58
CA THR A 2 15.30 19.09 -23.32
C THR A 2 14.48 18.14 -22.45
N SER A 3 14.24 18.55 -21.20
CA SER A 3 13.29 17.89 -20.30
C SER A 3 11.94 17.85 -21.02
N LYS A 4 11.53 16.68 -21.55
CA LYS A 4 10.17 16.47 -22.02
C LYS A 4 9.25 16.83 -20.85
N ALA A 5 8.41 17.83 -21.03
CA ALA A 5 7.39 18.17 -20.05
C ALA A 5 6.45 16.96 -19.94
N ILE A 6 6.63 16.17 -18.88
CA ILE A 6 5.75 15.05 -18.55
C ILE A 6 4.34 15.64 -18.36
N SER A 7 3.37 15.10 -19.08
CA SER A 7 1.98 15.55 -19.01
C SER A 7 1.41 15.33 -17.61
N LEU A 8 0.36 16.07 -17.24
CA LEU A 8 -0.23 15.95 -15.90
C LEU A 8 -0.81 14.53 -15.69
N TYR A 9 -1.40 13.95 -16.73
CA TYR A 9 -1.89 12.55 -16.76
C TYR A 9 -0.77 11.54 -16.44
N GLU A 10 0.37 11.64 -17.13
CA GLU A 10 1.52 10.75 -16.87
C GLU A 10 2.04 10.90 -15.44
N ARG A 11 1.96 12.10 -14.84
CA ARG A 11 2.34 12.29 -13.43
C ARG A 11 1.35 11.64 -12.47
N GLU A 12 0.05 11.72 -12.74
CA GLU A 12 -0.99 11.06 -11.92
C GLU A 12 -0.86 9.55 -11.95
N GLN A 13 -0.66 8.95 -13.12
CA GLN A 13 -0.44 7.52 -13.26
C GLN A 13 0.87 7.06 -12.59
N GLN A 14 1.97 7.81 -12.77
CA GLN A 14 3.23 7.52 -12.09
C GLN A 14 3.09 7.63 -10.57
N TYR A 15 2.34 8.61 -10.07
CA TYR A 15 2.01 8.75 -8.66
C TYR A 15 1.28 7.51 -8.14
N LEU A 16 0.21 7.11 -8.84
CA LEU A 16 -0.62 5.97 -8.47
C LEU A 16 0.21 4.67 -8.41
N LYS A 17 1.07 4.46 -9.40
CA LYS A 17 2.00 3.32 -9.45
C LYS A 17 2.95 3.32 -8.25
N ARG A 18 3.61 4.44 -7.99
CA ARG A 18 4.57 4.57 -6.89
C ARG A 18 3.89 4.39 -5.53
N ASN A 19 2.70 4.96 -5.35
CA ASN A 19 1.93 4.80 -4.13
C ASN A 19 1.51 3.34 -3.89
N ALA A 20 1.09 2.62 -4.94
CA ALA A 20 0.79 1.20 -4.84
C ALA A 20 2.04 0.36 -4.50
N VAL A 21 3.19 0.67 -5.09
CA VAL A 21 4.47 0.02 -4.74
C VAL A 21 4.86 0.31 -3.28
N CYS A 22 4.79 1.56 -2.83
CA CYS A 22 5.09 1.89 -1.44
C CYS A 22 4.10 1.22 -0.47
N SER A 23 2.84 1.05 -0.86
CA SER A 23 1.86 0.29 -0.08
C SER A 23 2.27 -1.18 0.08
N LEU A 24 2.76 -1.84 -0.97
CA LEU A 24 3.31 -3.20 -0.87
C LEU A 24 4.54 -3.28 0.05
N ILE A 25 5.45 -2.31 -0.05
CA ILE A 25 6.65 -2.28 0.79
C ILE A 25 6.26 -2.07 2.27
N MET A 26 5.33 -1.17 2.54
CA MET A 26 4.80 -0.96 3.90
C MET A 26 4.07 -2.18 4.43
N ALA A 27 3.32 -2.90 3.57
CA ALA A 27 2.70 -4.16 3.95
C ALA A 27 3.75 -5.22 4.31
N ALA A 28 4.86 -5.30 3.56
CA ALA A 28 5.95 -6.21 3.87
C ALA A 28 6.59 -5.90 5.23
N VAL A 29 6.81 -4.62 5.56
CA VAL A 29 7.29 -4.20 6.89
C VAL A 29 6.34 -4.69 7.99
N LEU A 30 5.03 -4.48 7.83
CA LEU A 30 4.03 -4.91 8.82
C LEU A 30 3.97 -6.44 8.95
N VAL A 31 4.12 -7.19 7.86
CA VAL A 31 4.20 -8.65 7.90
C VAL A 31 5.44 -9.11 8.65
N VAL A 32 6.60 -8.49 8.44
CA VAL A 32 7.84 -8.81 9.17
C VAL A 32 7.65 -8.55 10.68
N ILE A 33 7.01 -7.45 11.07
CA ILE A 33 6.69 -7.16 12.48
C ILE A 33 5.80 -8.25 13.08
N CYS A 34 4.80 -8.74 12.33
CA CYS A 34 3.95 -9.84 12.79
C CYS A 34 4.71 -11.17 12.94
N LEU A 35 5.71 -11.40 12.08
CA LEU A 35 6.49 -12.63 12.01
C LEU A 35 7.70 -12.64 12.96
N ASP A 36 8.08 -11.52 13.55
CA ASP A 36 9.24 -11.37 14.44
C ASP A 36 9.26 -12.41 15.59
N LYS A 37 8.07 -12.79 16.09
CA LYS A 37 7.92 -13.84 17.13
C LYS A 37 8.24 -15.27 16.67
N TRP A 38 8.37 -15.49 15.35
CA TRP A 38 8.48 -16.81 14.73
C TRP A 38 9.82 -17.04 14.02
N PHE A 39 10.63 -16.00 13.84
CA PHE A 39 11.92 -16.08 13.14
C PHE A 39 13.12 -15.95 14.09
N ASN A 40 14.26 -16.50 13.65
CA ASN A 40 15.53 -16.38 14.34
C ASN A 40 16.00 -14.91 14.33
N VAL A 41 16.39 -14.39 15.51
CA VAL A 41 16.59 -12.95 15.78
C VAL A 41 17.53 -12.28 14.78
N ALA A 42 18.61 -12.95 14.35
CA ALA A 42 19.58 -12.38 13.43
C ALA A 42 19.03 -12.20 12.00
N PHE A 43 18.28 -13.17 11.48
CA PHE A 43 17.70 -13.09 10.13
C PHE A 43 16.52 -12.11 10.09
N ALA A 44 15.68 -12.12 11.12
CA ALA A 44 14.57 -11.18 11.27
C ALA A 44 15.06 -9.73 11.29
N ASN A 45 16.14 -9.44 12.01
CA ASN A 45 16.73 -8.10 12.09
C ASN A 45 17.25 -7.58 10.74
N TRP A 46 17.92 -8.43 9.95
CA TRP A 46 18.39 -8.05 8.61
C TRP A 46 17.23 -7.78 7.65
N LEU A 47 16.21 -8.64 7.66
CA LEU A 47 15.02 -8.48 6.83
C LEU A 47 14.22 -7.23 7.23
N TYR A 48 14.12 -6.96 8.52
CA TYR A 48 13.49 -5.78 9.08
C TYR A 48 14.23 -4.49 8.67
N ALA A 49 15.56 -4.46 8.81
CA ALA A 49 16.37 -3.34 8.36
C ALA A 49 16.26 -3.09 6.84
N ALA A 50 16.28 -4.17 6.03
CA ALA A 50 16.15 -4.08 4.58
C ALA A 50 14.76 -3.54 4.15
N THR A 51 13.69 -4.02 4.79
CA THR A 51 12.32 -3.56 4.47
C THR A 51 12.07 -2.13 4.93
N ILE A 52 12.61 -1.70 6.08
CA ILE A 52 12.58 -0.30 6.52
C ILE A 52 13.34 0.60 5.55
N LEU A 53 14.55 0.19 5.13
CA LEU A 53 15.34 0.95 4.17
C LEU A 53 14.60 1.09 2.84
N ALA A 54 13.99 0.00 2.35
CA ALA A 54 13.17 0.03 1.14
C ALA A 54 11.95 0.96 1.29
N ALA A 55 11.29 0.96 2.46
CA ALA A 55 10.16 1.85 2.75
C ALA A 55 10.60 3.31 2.75
N LEU A 56 11.71 3.64 3.43
CA LEU A 56 12.30 4.97 3.47
C LEU A 56 12.66 5.47 2.07
N VAL A 57 13.34 4.65 1.26
CA VAL A 57 13.69 5.00 -0.12
C VAL A 57 12.43 5.23 -0.95
N CYS A 58 11.42 4.36 -0.86
CA CYS A 58 10.17 4.51 -1.59
C CYS A 58 9.42 5.80 -1.18
N MET A 59 9.35 6.10 0.12
CA MET A 59 8.74 7.33 0.62
C MET A 59 9.50 8.56 0.17
N LEU A 60 10.84 8.57 0.25
CA LEU A 60 11.65 9.71 -0.18
C LEU A 60 11.51 9.98 -1.68
N VAL A 61 11.47 8.93 -2.51
CA VAL A 61 11.23 9.05 -3.96
C VAL A 61 9.80 9.56 -4.25
N THR A 62 8.81 9.07 -3.51
CA THR A 62 7.41 9.48 -3.67
C THR A 62 7.18 10.92 -3.17
N ILE A 63 7.87 11.36 -2.11
CA ILE A 63 7.76 12.73 -1.58
C ILE A 63 8.49 13.72 -2.49
N ARG A 64 9.70 13.37 -2.97
CA ARG A 64 10.52 14.26 -3.79
C ARG A 64 9.86 14.62 -5.12
N ASP A 65 9.20 13.66 -5.75
CA ASP A 65 8.65 13.84 -7.11
C ASP A 65 7.17 14.28 -7.10
N CYS A 66 6.55 14.41 -5.93
CA CYS A 66 5.10 14.63 -5.80
C CYS A 66 4.78 15.79 -4.86
N PHE A 67 5.21 16.99 -5.26
CA PHE A 67 4.72 18.25 -4.71
C PHE A 67 3.60 18.82 -5.58
N GLY A 68 2.52 19.32 -4.95
CA GLY A 68 1.43 20.05 -5.61
C GLY A 68 0.12 19.28 -5.79
N SER A 69 -0.65 19.67 -6.82
CA SER A 69 -2.04 19.27 -7.08
C SER A 69 -2.29 17.75 -7.15
N VAL A 70 -1.32 16.96 -7.65
CA VAL A 70 -1.46 15.50 -7.79
C VAL A 70 -1.60 14.78 -6.44
N LYS A 71 -0.91 15.27 -5.40
CA LYS A 71 -1.05 14.72 -4.05
C LYS A 71 -2.42 15.05 -3.47
N ALA A 72 -2.92 16.26 -3.69
CA ALA A 72 -4.27 16.64 -3.28
C ALA A 72 -5.32 15.80 -4.01
N ALA A 73 -5.19 15.65 -5.34
CA ALA A 73 -6.05 14.82 -6.16
C ALA A 73 -6.12 13.37 -5.65
N PHE A 74 -5.00 12.80 -5.18
CA PHE A 74 -4.99 11.47 -4.57
C PHE A 74 -5.82 11.39 -3.27
N TRP A 75 -5.68 12.35 -2.36
CA TRP A 75 -6.40 12.32 -1.08
C TRP A 75 -7.89 12.63 -1.22
N TYR A 76 -8.26 13.46 -2.19
CA TYR A 76 -9.65 13.82 -2.47
C TYR A 76 -10.32 12.89 -3.50
N GLY A 77 -9.57 12.04 -4.20
CA GLY A 77 -10.10 11.19 -5.27
C GLY A 77 -10.50 11.99 -6.52
N GLU A 78 -9.83 13.11 -6.77
CA GLU A 78 -10.13 14.07 -7.84
C GLU A 78 -8.99 14.14 -8.87
N PHE A 79 -8.63 12.98 -9.43
CA PHE A 79 -7.69 12.93 -10.55
C PHE A 79 -8.30 13.54 -11.81
N GLN A 80 -7.50 14.23 -12.61
CA GLN A 80 -7.93 14.70 -13.93
C GLN A 80 -8.01 13.54 -14.93
N ASP A 81 -7.18 12.52 -14.76
CA ASP A 81 -7.30 11.26 -15.48
C ASP A 81 -8.45 10.41 -14.92
N GLU A 82 -9.49 10.19 -15.73
CA GLU A 82 -10.61 9.30 -15.40
C GLU A 82 -10.13 7.86 -15.14
N PHE A 83 -9.08 7.41 -15.86
CA PHE A 83 -8.53 6.07 -15.68
C PHE A 83 -7.81 5.93 -14.33
N ALA A 84 -6.92 6.86 -14.00
CA ALA A 84 -6.27 6.89 -12.69
C ALA A 84 -7.29 7.01 -11.54
N ASN A 85 -8.35 7.81 -11.72
CA ASN A 85 -9.44 7.91 -10.74
C ASN A 85 -10.18 6.58 -10.57
N HIS A 86 -10.56 5.93 -11.68
CA HIS A 86 -11.22 4.64 -11.65
C HIS A 86 -10.37 3.58 -10.94
N LEU A 87 -9.06 3.53 -11.21
CA LEU A 87 -8.13 2.62 -10.55
C LEU A 87 -7.98 2.91 -9.06
N HIS A 88 -7.85 4.19 -8.68
CA HIS A 88 -7.80 4.61 -7.28
C HIS A 88 -9.05 4.14 -6.53
N GLN A 89 -10.24 4.41 -7.06
CA GLN A 89 -11.51 3.99 -6.45
C GLN A 89 -11.63 2.47 -6.35
N ARG A 90 -11.21 1.74 -7.39
CA ARG A 90 -11.20 0.27 -7.38
C ARG A 90 -10.27 -0.28 -6.30
N GLY A 91 -9.09 0.32 -6.13
CA GLY A 91 -8.16 0.02 -5.04
C GLY A 91 -8.80 0.24 -3.67
N CYS A 92 -9.40 1.42 -3.45
CA CYS A 92 -10.06 1.75 -2.19
C CYS A 92 -11.24 0.81 -1.87
N LYS A 93 -12.08 0.48 -2.86
CA LYS A 93 -13.20 -0.48 -2.71
C LYS A 93 -12.70 -1.88 -2.34
N SER A 94 -11.65 -2.36 -3.02
CA SER A 94 -11.02 -3.65 -2.72
C SER A 94 -10.45 -3.69 -1.30
N ALA A 95 -9.74 -2.64 -0.90
CA ALA A 95 -9.19 -2.50 0.44
C ALA A 95 -10.29 -2.49 1.52
N PHE A 96 -11.35 -1.73 1.31
CA PHE A 96 -12.50 -1.66 2.21
C PHE A 96 -13.20 -3.02 2.35
N LEU A 97 -13.52 -3.69 1.24
CA LEU A 97 -14.18 -4.99 1.27
C LEU A 97 -13.32 -6.04 1.98
N THR A 98 -12.02 -6.06 1.67
CA THR A 98 -11.09 -7.03 2.27
C THR A 98 -10.94 -6.81 3.77
N ILE A 99 -10.83 -5.55 4.23
CA ILE A 99 -10.72 -5.28 5.67
C ILE A 99 -12.03 -5.56 6.41
N SER A 100 -13.20 -5.28 5.80
CA SER A 100 -14.49 -5.61 6.40
C SER A 100 -14.67 -7.13 6.58
N VAL A 101 -14.30 -7.92 5.57
CA VAL A 101 -14.33 -9.38 5.66
C VAL A 101 -13.32 -9.88 6.70
N ALA A 102 -12.10 -9.35 6.69
CA ALA A 102 -11.07 -9.72 7.65
C ALA A 102 -11.52 -9.44 9.09
N LEU A 103 -12.05 -8.25 9.36
CA LEU A 103 -12.61 -7.86 10.67
C LEU A 103 -13.78 -8.76 11.07
N GLY A 104 -14.73 -9.02 10.17
CA GLY A 104 -15.85 -9.91 10.44
C GLY A 104 -15.39 -11.33 10.82
N ALA A 105 -14.37 -11.84 10.14
CA ALA A 105 -13.77 -13.13 10.45
C ALA A 105 -13.04 -13.14 11.81
N THR A 106 -12.30 -12.07 12.16
CA THR A 106 -11.66 -11.98 13.48
C THR A 106 -12.68 -11.92 14.60
N PHE A 107 -13.70 -11.06 14.50
CA PHE A 107 -14.75 -10.94 15.52
C PHE A 107 -15.59 -12.22 15.66
N GLY A 108 -15.88 -12.92 14.56
CA GLY A 108 -16.57 -14.21 14.59
C GLY A 108 -15.73 -15.33 15.22
N ALA A 109 -14.40 -15.31 15.04
CA ALA A 109 -13.48 -16.32 15.55
C ALA A 109 -13.05 -16.10 17.02
N THR A 110 -13.19 -14.89 17.57
CA THR A 110 -12.78 -14.56 18.95
C THR A 110 -13.74 -15.03 20.05
N SER A 111 -14.66 -15.95 19.76
CA SER A 111 -15.61 -16.52 20.72
C SER A 111 -14.99 -17.48 21.76
N GLY A 112 -13.66 -17.52 21.90
CA GLY A 112 -12.98 -18.28 22.96
C GLY A 112 -11.65 -17.65 23.40
N ASP A 113 -11.60 -17.22 24.67
CA ASP A 113 -10.51 -16.95 25.65
C ASP A 113 -9.06 -16.59 25.25
N LYS A 114 -8.69 -16.54 23.97
CA LYS A 114 -7.37 -16.11 23.52
C LYS A 114 -7.47 -14.71 22.94
N LEU A 115 -7.33 -13.71 23.82
CA LEU A 115 -7.04 -12.34 23.42
C LEU A 115 -5.72 -12.32 22.63
N VAL A 116 -5.83 -12.38 21.30
CA VAL A 116 -4.72 -12.09 20.41
C VAL A 116 -4.29 -10.64 20.67
N SER A 117 -2.99 -10.41 20.90
CA SER A 117 -2.48 -9.06 21.20
C SER A 117 -2.93 -8.07 20.13
N GLY A 118 -3.62 -7.00 20.52
CA GLY A 118 -4.21 -6.02 19.60
C GLY A 118 -3.21 -5.42 18.60
N GLN A 119 -1.94 -5.33 18.98
CA GLN A 119 -0.84 -4.88 18.12
C GLN A 119 -0.56 -5.80 16.92
N GLY A 120 -0.70 -7.12 17.09
CA GLY A 120 -0.52 -8.09 16.00
C GLY A 120 -1.69 -8.08 15.03
N ILE A 121 -2.92 -7.93 15.55
CA ILE A 121 -4.12 -7.81 14.71
C ILE A 121 -4.09 -6.52 13.90
N SER A 122 -3.75 -5.38 14.51
CA SER A 122 -3.72 -4.10 13.80
C SER A 122 -2.64 -4.06 12.72
N ALA A 123 -1.45 -4.62 12.98
CA ALA A 123 -0.40 -4.74 11.97
C ALA A 123 -0.80 -5.67 10.81
N ALA A 124 -1.43 -6.82 11.11
CA ALA A 124 -1.93 -7.74 10.09
C ALA A 124 -3.04 -7.11 9.23
N LEU A 125 -4.02 -6.43 9.86
CA LEU A 125 -5.09 -5.73 9.14
C LEU A 125 -4.53 -4.58 8.29
N GLY A 126 -3.55 -3.84 8.79
CA GLY A 126 -2.85 -2.81 8.04
C GLY A 126 -2.14 -3.37 6.81
N ALA A 127 -1.44 -4.50 6.95
CA ALA A 127 -0.80 -5.18 5.81
C ALA A 127 -1.82 -5.63 4.76
N VAL A 128 -2.92 -6.24 5.20
CA VAL A 128 -4.01 -6.69 4.32
C VAL A 128 -4.62 -5.52 3.55
N LEU A 129 -4.89 -4.40 4.23
CA LEU A 129 -5.43 -3.19 3.61
C LEU A 129 -4.51 -2.64 2.51
N LEU A 130 -3.22 -2.54 2.79
CA LEU A 130 -2.22 -2.04 1.86
C LEU A 130 -2.05 -2.94 0.64
N ILE A 131 -2.06 -4.26 0.83
CA ILE A 131 -1.99 -5.25 -0.27
C ILE A 131 -3.27 -5.20 -1.11
N ALA A 132 -4.43 -5.18 -0.45
CA ALA A 132 -5.74 -5.17 -1.12
C ALA A 132 -5.97 -3.88 -1.94
N TYR A 133 -5.36 -2.77 -1.53
CA TYR A 133 -5.29 -1.55 -2.33
C TYR A 133 -4.33 -1.69 -3.51
N ALA A 134 -3.09 -2.15 -3.28
CA ALA A 134 -2.03 -2.11 -4.28
C ALA A 134 -2.23 -3.08 -5.45
N LEU A 135 -2.73 -4.29 -5.18
CA LEU A 135 -2.91 -5.32 -6.20
C LEU A 135 -3.84 -4.91 -7.37
N PRO A 136 -5.07 -4.42 -7.16
CA PRO A 136 -5.94 -4.00 -8.26
C PRO A 136 -5.39 -2.79 -9.01
N VAL A 137 -4.72 -1.86 -8.32
CA VAL A 137 -4.09 -0.68 -8.94
C VAL A 137 -2.96 -1.10 -9.88
N LEU A 138 -2.04 -1.96 -9.42
CA LEU A 138 -0.92 -2.43 -10.26
C LEU A 138 -1.37 -3.33 -11.40
N LYS A 139 -2.39 -4.19 -11.18
CA LYS A 139 -2.98 -4.99 -12.27
C LYS A 139 -3.63 -4.11 -13.33
N GLY A 140 -4.34 -3.07 -12.93
CA GLY A 140 -4.97 -2.12 -13.85
C GLY A 140 -3.95 -1.33 -14.67
N LEU A 141 -2.91 -0.82 -14.02
CA LEU A 141 -1.82 -0.11 -14.71
C LEU A 141 -1.03 -1.01 -15.67
N ARG A 142 -0.93 -2.31 -15.38
CA ARG A 142 -0.27 -3.27 -16.29
C ARG A 142 -1.11 -3.52 -17.55
N ALA A 143 -2.43 -3.64 -17.40
CA ALA A 143 -3.34 -3.92 -18.52
C ALA A 143 -3.42 -2.77 -19.54
N GLU A 144 -2.98 -1.56 -19.20
CA GLU A 144 -2.86 -0.43 -20.13
C GLU A 144 -1.57 -0.49 -20.99
N ASN A 145 -0.55 -1.21 -20.51
CA ASN A 145 0.74 -1.35 -21.19
C ASN A 145 0.84 -2.60 -22.09
N GLU A 146 -0.19 -3.44 -22.11
CA GLU A 146 -0.35 -4.64 -22.95
C GLU A 146 -1.31 -4.34 -24.10
#